data_AF-A0A1Q8IXJ9-F1
#
_entry.id   AF-A0A1Q8IXJ9-F1
#
_cell.length_a   1.000
_cell.length_b   1.000
_cell.length_c   1.000
_cell.angle_alpha   90.00
_cell.angle_beta   90.00
_cell.angle_gamma   90.00
#
_symmetry.space_group_name_H-M   'P 1'
#
loop_
_entity.id
_entity.type
_entity.pdbx_description
1 polymer ?
#
loop_
_entity_poly.entity_id
_entity_poly.type
_entity_poly.pdbx_seq_one_letter_code
_entity_poly.pdbx_strand_id
1 'polypeptide(L)'
;MSDPVLDAAGSSLPLSPPARSAQPASSRARGDARAASAGKEHLIDAMRGFAALLVAYFHCRQVVWVGIQAFYHSVGRSFSPSALAAYLTFPIAWGSAGVPIFFVISGYCIHRGGAMRLADNPAYRLDARHFWLRRFARIYPVLLAALLLTFALDSLSLQLPPVSHKIGDTGLRTFIVNLLSLQGVAGNTYGSNGALWTLSLEVQFYAIYPLLFALRRRIGINAVVAGVAAINVVSAFVLERHDIQFFTSYWFSWMLGAWIADAQASRASNTRVAGWFYWLAAAFGAAGCVAFHFGQYAAFQFWALAFACYLHKALAPRALAERAASGIRALLDGLAAAGSRILARFGDFSFSLYLIHLPIFVLLSSWLFRSSLQMSIWPSFAYMLVAVPAAWVFYRVVELPAMKWSASFKSRSVSAARLTQ
;
A
#
# COMPACT_ATOMS: atom_id res chain seq x y z
N MET A 1 42.85 -61.12 0.04
CA MET A 1 42.23 -62.46 0.01
C MET A 1 41.04 -62.38 0.95
N SER A 2 39.90 -61.94 0.42
CA SER A 2 38.78 -62.79 -0.05
C SER A 2 37.82 -63.08 1.10
N ASP A 3 36.72 -62.32 1.14
CA ASP A 3 35.50 -62.65 1.88
C ASP A 3 34.94 -64.00 1.43
N PRO A 4 34.21 -64.69 2.32
CA PRO A 4 32.88 -65.15 1.91
C PRO A 4 31.83 -65.15 3.06
N VAL A 5 30.81 -64.30 2.94
CA VAL A 5 29.40 -64.59 2.62
C VAL A 5 28.80 -66.00 2.97
N LEU A 6 27.59 -65.97 3.59
CA LEU A 6 26.53 -67.00 3.82
C LEU A 6 26.61 -67.79 5.15
N ASP A 7 25.55 -68.12 5.90
CA ASP A 7 24.10 -68.05 5.68
C ASP A 7 23.31 -68.21 7.01
N ALA A 8 22.08 -67.70 6.99
CA ALA A 8 20.87 -68.05 7.74
C ALA A 8 20.91 -68.77 9.12
N ALA A 9 20.29 -68.14 10.14
CA ALA A 9 19.15 -68.70 10.90
C ALA A 9 18.65 -67.76 12.03
N GLY A 10 17.33 -67.50 12.06
CA GLY A 10 16.58 -67.50 13.31
C GLY A 10 16.38 -66.19 14.10
N SER A 11 15.13 -65.73 14.05
CA SER A 11 14.32 -65.24 15.20
C SER A 11 14.24 -63.75 15.56
N SER A 12 12.98 -63.29 15.52
CA SER A 12 12.32 -62.23 16.30
C SER A 12 12.78 -60.76 16.17
N LEU A 13 12.04 -60.04 15.33
CA LEU A 13 11.75 -58.60 15.50
C LEU A 13 11.10 -58.34 16.87
N PRO A 14 11.41 -57.18 17.48
CA PRO A 14 10.34 -56.24 17.76
C PRO A 14 10.59 -54.89 17.08
N LEU A 15 9.62 -54.51 16.24
CA LEU A 15 9.44 -53.14 15.74
C LEU A 15 9.16 -52.19 16.91
N SER A 16 10.18 -51.42 17.32
CA SER A 16 9.96 -50.15 18.02
C SER A 16 9.92 -49.04 16.96
N PRO A 17 8.84 -48.25 16.84
CA PRO A 17 8.84 -47.08 15.98
C PRO A 17 9.84 -46.05 16.53
N PRO A 18 10.55 -45.28 15.68
CA PRO A 18 11.47 -44.27 16.16
C PRO A 18 10.69 -43.25 16.98
N ALA A 19 11.18 -43.00 18.20
CA ALA A 19 10.65 -41.96 19.07
C ALA A 19 10.53 -40.66 18.26
N ARG A 20 9.30 -40.16 18.08
CA ARG A 20 9.06 -38.81 17.61
C ARG A 20 9.78 -37.89 18.58
N SER A 21 10.93 -37.36 18.18
CA SER A 21 11.62 -36.31 18.90
C SER A 21 10.61 -35.18 19.11
N ALA A 22 10.16 -35.03 20.35
CA ALA A 22 9.30 -33.93 20.75
C ALA A 22 10.11 -32.66 20.55
N GLN A 23 9.90 -31.97 19.43
CA GLN A 23 10.40 -30.62 19.25
C GLN A 23 9.99 -29.80 20.49
N PRO A 24 10.93 -29.16 21.20
CA PRO A 24 10.64 -28.46 22.43
C PRO A 24 9.52 -27.44 22.19
N ALA A 25 8.56 -27.32 23.11
CA ALA A 25 7.39 -26.45 22.96
C ALA A 25 7.76 -24.99 22.59
N SER A 26 8.95 -24.54 22.98
CA SER A 26 9.51 -23.24 22.62
C SER A 26 9.88 -23.09 21.14
N SER A 27 10.30 -24.15 20.45
CA SER A 27 10.61 -24.10 19.01
C SER A 27 9.34 -24.06 18.16
N ARG A 28 8.30 -24.79 18.58
CA ARG A 28 6.96 -24.73 17.96
C ARG A 28 6.33 -23.35 18.13
N ALA A 29 6.34 -22.79 19.34
CA ALA A 29 5.81 -21.45 19.60
C ALA A 29 6.55 -20.35 18.79
N ARG A 30 7.88 -20.46 18.64
CA ARG A 30 8.65 -19.56 17.77
C ARG A 30 8.34 -19.75 16.28
N GLY A 31 8.10 -20.99 15.84
CA GLY A 31 7.69 -21.30 14.48
C GLY A 31 6.33 -20.71 14.13
N ASP A 32 5.35 -20.89 15.01
CA ASP A 32 3.98 -20.39 14.85
C ASP A 32 3.94 -18.86 14.85
N ALA A 33 4.72 -18.20 15.72
CA ALA A 33 4.83 -16.74 15.75
C ALA A 33 5.44 -16.17 14.46
N ARG A 34 6.47 -16.84 13.90
CA ARG A 34 7.08 -16.46 12.62
C ARG A 34 6.11 -16.64 11.46
N ALA A 35 5.39 -17.76 11.41
CA ALA A 35 4.39 -18.02 10.38
C ALA A 35 3.24 -16.99 10.43
N ALA A 36 2.78 -16.63 11.63
CA ALA A 36 1.75 -15.60 11.82
C ALA A 36 2.24 -14.21 11.37
N SER A 37 3.49 -13.85 11.66
CA SER A 37 4.09 -12.59 11.18
C SER A 37 4.19 -12.55 9.66
N ALA A 38 4.64 -13.65 9.04
CA ALA A 38 4.76 -13.77 7.59
C ALA A 38 3.38 -13.66 6.90
N GLY A 39 2.33 -14.28 7.46
CA GLY A 39 0.97 -14.15 6.94
C GLY A 39 0.42 -12.72 6.99
N LYS A 40 0.75 -11.96 8.05
CA LYS A 40 0.37 -10.54 8.16
C LYS A 40 1.08 -9.67 7.14
N GLU A 41 2.37 -9.89 6.95
CA GLU A 41 3.18 -9.16 5.96
C GLU A 41 2.67 -9.44 4.54
N HIS A 42 2.39 -10.70 4.23
CA HIS A 42 1.80 -11.12 2.96
C HIS A 42 0.46 -10.42 2.65
N LEU A 43 -0.44 -10.34 3.64
CA LEU A 43 -1.71 -9.64 3.48
C LEU A 43 -1.51 -8.16 3.17
N ILE A 44 -0.58 -7.50 3.88
CA ILE A 44 -0.30 -6.08 3.69
C ILE A 44 0.24 -5.83 2.29
N ASP A 45 1.20 -6.64 1.83
CA ASP A 45 1.78 -6.49 0.50
C ASP A 45 0.74 -6.79 -0.59
N ALA A 46 -0.15 -7.77 -0.38
CA ALA A 46 -1.27 -8.01 -1.29
C ALA A 46 -2.22 -6.80 -1.40
N MET A 47 -2.56 -6.17 -0.27
CA MET A 47 -3.42 -4.98 -0.27
C MET A 47 -2.73 -3.77 -0.90
N ARG A 48 -1.41 -3.61 -0.71
CA ARG A 48 -0.61 -2.58 -1.39
C ARG A 48 -0.60 -2.80 -2.91
N GLY A 49 -0.38 -4.03 -3.36
CA GLY A 49 -0.40 -4.37 -4.78
C GLY A 49 -1.76 -4.13 -5.42
N PHE A 50 -2.85 -4.52 -4.72
CA PHE A 50 -4.22 -4.23 -5.15
C PHE A 50 -4.47 -2.73 -5.28
N ALA A 51 -4.13 -1.94 -4.25
CA ALA A 51 -4.32 -0.49 -4.26
C ALA A 51 -3.50 0.19 -5.37
N ALA A 52 -2.25 -0.24 -5.60
CA ALA A 52 -1.40 0.28 -6.66
C ALA A 52 -2.00 0.07 -8.05
N LEU A 53 -2.43 -1.16 -8.34
CA LEU A 53 -3.03 -1.51 -9.62
C LEU A 53 -4.37 -0.80 -9.83
N LEU A 54 -5.17 -0.68 -8.78
CA LEU A 54 -6.45 0.01 -8.81
C LEU A 54 -6.28 1.50 -9.17
N VAL A 55 -5.37 2.21 -8.49
CA VAL A 55 -5.10 3.63 -8.77
C VAL A 55 -4.47 3.81 -10.13
N ALA A 56 -3.48 2.99 -10.48
CA ALA A 56 -2.83 3.08 -11.79
C ALA A 56 -3.83 2.88 -12.93
N TYR A 57 -4.70 1.87 -12.84
CA TYR A 57 -5.69 1.62 -13.89
C TYR A 57 -6.78 2.69 -13.94
N PHE A 58 -7.16 3.26 -12.79
CA PHE A 58 -8.04 4.42 -12.74
C PHE A 58 -7.45 5.63 -13.48
N HIS A 59 -6.21 5.99 -13.20
CA HIS A 59 -5.52 7.07 -13.91
C HIS A 59 -5.34 6.75 -15.40
N CYS A 60 -5.04 5.49 -15.74
CA CYS A 60 -4.94 5.06 -17.13
C CYS A 60 -6.23 5.36 -17.90
N ARG A 61 -7.39 4.99 -17.34
CA ARG A 61 -8.70 5.30 -17.93
C ARG A 61 -8.93 6.79 -18.09
N GLN A 62 -8.56 7.60 -17.10
CA GLN A 62 -8.70 9.06 -17.17
C GLN A 62 -7.81 9.72 -18.23
N VAL A 63 -6.70 9.06 -18.61
CA VAL A 63 -5.77 9.58 -19.62
C VAL A 63 -6.20 9.18 -21.03
N VAL A 64 -6.64 7.93 -21.25
CA VAL A 64 -6.81 7.39 -22.61
C VAL A 64 -8.26 7.14 -23.01
N TRP A 65 -9.21 7.05 -22.08
CA TRP A 65 -10.56 6.58 -22.38
C TRP A 65 -11.63 7.65 -22.11
N VAL A 66 -12.67 7.68 -22.95
CA VAL A 66 -13.74 8.69 -22.91
C VAL A 66 -14.58 8.70 -21.61
N GLY A 67 -14.45 7.66 -20.78
CA GLY A 67 -15.23 7.52 -19.56
C GLY A 67 -16.56 6.78 -19.78
N ILE A 68 -17.09 6.22 -18.70
CA ILE A 68 -18.22 5.27 -18.76
C ILE A 68 -19.51 5.93 -19.24
N GLN A 69 -19.73 7.19 -18.87
CA GLN A 69 -20.94 7.93 -19.25
C GLN A 69 -20.96 8.20 -20.77
N ALA A 70 -19.88 8.79 -21.31
CA ALA A 70 -19.75 9.04 -22.74
C ALA A 70 -19.77 7.74 -23.56
N PHE A 71 -19.09 6.70 -23.06
CA PHE A 71 -19.14 5.37 -23.68
C PHE A 71 -20.56 4.81 -23.74
N TYR A 72 -21.32 4.86 -22.63
CA TYR A 72 -22.70 4.35 -22.62
C TYR A 72 -23.62 5.16 -23.54
N HIS A 73 -23.48 6.49 -23.60
CA HIS A 73 -24.28 7.33 -24.50
C HIS A 73 -24.06 7.02 -25.98
N SER A 74 -22.85 6.63 -26.36
CA SER A 74 -22.51 6.32 -27.76
C SER A 74 -22.77 4.86 -28.14
N VAL A 75 -22.53 3.91 -27.23
CA VAL A 75 -22.57 2.45 -27.52
C VAL A 75 -23.87 1.79 -27.05
N GLY A 76 -24.61 2.42 -26.12
CA GLY A 76 -25.84 1.87 -25.56
C GLY A 76 -25.66 0.50 -24.92
N ARG A 77 -26.67 -0.37 -24.97
CA ARG A 77 -26.63 -1.72 -24.35
C ARG A 77 -25.95 -2.78 -25.22
N SER A 78 -24.86 -2.43 -25.91
CA SER A 78 -24.11 -3.38 -26.75
C SER A 78 -23.48 -4.51 -25.91
N PHE A 79 -23.45 -5.72 -26.47
CA PHE A 79 -22.75 -6.89 -25.93
C PHE A 79 -21.44 -7.20 -26.66
N SER A 80 -20.88 -6.24 -27.42
CA SER A 80 -19.57 -6.43 -28.05
C SER A 80 -18.50 -6.72 -26.97
N PRO A 81 -17.41 -7.46 -27.29
CA PRO A 81 -16.34 -7.71 -26.33
C PRO A 81 -15.76 -6.45 -25.70
N SER A 82 -15.68 -5.36 -26.49
CA SER A 82 -15.23 -4.05 -26.00
C SER A 82 -16.22 -3.40 -25.01
N ALA A 83 -17.52 -3.51 -25.26
CA ALA A 83 -18.57 -3.00 -24.38
C ALA A 83 -18.64 -3.79 -23.08
N LEU A 84 -18.56 -5.12 -23.17
CA LEU A 84 -18.52 -5.98 -21.98
C LEU A 84 -17.29 -5.66 -21.13
N ALA A 85 -16.11 -5.56 -21.74
CA ALA A 85 -14.88 -5.18 -21.04
C ALA A 85 -15.01 -3.78 -20.38
N ALA A 86 -15.56 -2.80 -21.10
CA ALA A 86 -15.80 -1.46 -20.55
C ALA A 86 -16.75 -1.50 -19.33
N TYR A 87 -17.87 -2.22 -19.43
CA TYR A 87 -18.85 -2.35 -18.34
C TYR A 87 -18.32 -3.13 -17.14
N LEU A 88 -17.54 -4.19 -17.35
CA LEU A 88 -16.87 -4.92 -16.27
C LEU A 88 -15.86 -4.06 -15.51
N THR A 89 -15.29 -3.03 -16.17
CA THR A 89 -14.38 -2.07 -15.51
C THR A 89 -15.11 -0.90 -14.82
N PHE A 90 -16.45 -0.89 -14.78
CA PHE A 90 -17.21 0.15 -14.08
C PHE A 90 -16.75 0.40 -12.63
N PRO A 91 -16.47 -0.63 -11.79
CA PRO A 91 -16.02 -0.42 -10.42
C PRO A 91 -14.71 0.39 -10.29
N ILE A 92 -13.90 0.43 -11.35
CA ILE A 92 -12.67 1.22 -11.39
C ILE A 92 -12.98 2.73 -11.35
N ALA A 93 -14.24 3.16 -11.54
CA ALA A 93 -14.65 4.56 -11.35
C ALA A 93 -14.34 5.08 -9.94
N TRP A 94 -14.29 4.20 -8.94
CA TRP A 94 -13.87 4.51 -7.56
C TRP A 94 -12.41 4.15 -7.27
N GLY A 95 -11.56 4.04 -8.29
CA GLY A 95 -10.18 3.58 -8.11
C GLY A 95 -9.31 4.51 -7.26
N SER A 96 -9.71 5.77 -7.08
CA SER A 96 -9.13 6.69 -6.09
C SER A 96 -9.21 6.17 -4.64
N ALA A 97 -10.09 5.22 -4.34
CA ALA A 97 -10.16 4.50 -3.06
C ALA A 97 -8.85 3.77 -2.70
N GLY A 98 -7.95 3.52 -3.65
CA GLY A 98 -6.62 2.99 -3.33
C GLY A 98 -5.75 3.96 -2.52
N VAL A 99 -5.97 5.28 -2.61
CA VAL A 99 -5.21 6.29 -1.85
C VAL A 99 -5.42 6.14 -0.33
N PRO A 100 -6.65 6.12 0.22
CA PRO A 100 -6.84 5.90 1.65
C PRO A 100 -6.35 4.53 2.12
N ILE A 101 -6.39 3.49 1.26
CA ILE A 101 -5.77 2.19 1.55
C ILE A 101 -4.26 2.37 1.79
N PHE A 102 -3.55 3.09 0.92
CA PHE A 102 -2.13 3.38 1.12
C PHE A 102 -1.85 4.15 2.41
N PHE A 103 -2.67 5.15 2.76
CA PHE A 103 -2.48 5.91 4.00
C PHE A 103 -2.65 5.04 5.24
N VAL A 104 -3.69 4.20 5.31
CA VAL A 104 -3.90 3.28 6.42
C VAL A 104 -2.75 2.26 6.52
N ILE A 105 -2.30 1.70 5.39
CA ILE A 105 -1.16 0.77 5.38
C ILE A 105 0.13 1.47 5.82
N SER A 106 0.40 2.68 5.33
CA SER A 106 1.57 3.48 5.70
C SER A 106 1.59 3.72 7.22
N GLY A 107 0.48 4.17 7.79
CA GLY A 107 0.34 4.37 9.24
C GLY A 107 0.55 3.10 10.05
N TYR A 108 -0.02 1.98 9.59
CA TYR A 108 0.18 0.68 10.23
C TYR A 108 1.66 0.25 10.22
N CYS A 109 2.28 0.23 9.04
CA CYS A 109 3.66 -0.24 8.87
C CYS A 109 4.68 0.64 9.60
N ILE A 110 4.45 1.94 9.64
CA ILE A 110 5.34 2.90 10.31
C ILE A 110 5.20 2.78 11.84
N HIS A 111 3.97 2.69 12.34
CA HIS A 111 3.72 2.70 13.77
C HIS A 111 3.99 1.34 14.45
N ARG A 112 3.74 0.21 13.76
CA ARG A 112 3.84 -1.16 14.31
C ARG A 112 5.13 -1.42 15.09
N GLY A 113 6.29 -1.11 14.50
CA GLY A 113 7.58 -1.37 15.15
C GLY A 113 7.78 -0.58 16.45
N GLY A 114 7.32 0.68 16.49
CA GLY A 114 7.36 1.51 17.69
C GLY A 114 6.32 1.10 18.73
N ALA A 115 5.13 0.70 18.29
CA ALA A 115 4.06 0.22 19.16
C ALA A 115 4.47 -1.06 19.90
N MET A 116 5.01 -2.05 19.20
CA MET A 116 5.50 -3.30 19.81
C MET A 116 6.61 -3.03 20.83
N ARG A 117 7.59 -2.18 20.50
CA ARG A 117 8.67 -1.82 21.43
C ARG A 117 8.18 -1.06 22.65
N LEU A 118 7.14 -0.23 22.53
CA LEU A 118 6.56 0.44 23.69
C LEU A 118 5.77 -0.55 24.56
N ALA A 119 5.08 -1.51 23.94
CA ALA A 119 4.38 -2.57 24.69
C ALA A 119 5.38 -3.44 25.47
N ASP A 120 6.54 -3.76 24.89
CA ASP A 120 7.61 -4.50 25.56
C ASP A 120 8.36 -3.66 26.62
N ASN A 121 8.51 -2.35 26.38
CA ASN A 121 9.21 -1.42 27.26
C ASN A 121 8.50 -0.06 27.30
N PRO A 122 7.74 0.27 28.37
CA PRO A 122 7.03 1.56 28.50
C PRO A 122 7.95 2.80 28.48
N ALA A 123 9.23 2.63 28.84
CA ALA A 123 10.22 3.70 28.78
C ALA A 123 10.76 3.95 27.36
N TYR A 124 10.45 3.08 26.39
CA TYR A 124 10.93 3.21 25.01
C TYR A 124 10.57 4.57 24.40
N ARG A 125 11.58 5.22 23.82
CA ARG A 125 11.45 6.47 23.07
C ARG A 125 11.86 6.22 21.62
N LEU A 126 11.16 6.86 20.70
CA LEU A 126 11.54 6.82 19.29
C LEU A 126 12.78 7.69 19.08
N ASP A 127 13.81 7.13 18.46
CA ASP A 127 14.92 7.91 17.92
C ASP A 127 14.44 8.64 16.64
N ALA A 128 14.07 9.92 16.79
CA ALA A 128 13.52 10.75 15.73
C ALA A 128 14.51 10.98 14.59
N ARG A 129 15.78 11.27 14.91
CA ARG A 129 16.83 11.51 13.91
C ARG A 129 17.04 10.27 13.06
N HIS A 130 17.18 9.12 13.71
CA HIS A 130 17.38 7.87 13.01
C HIS A 130 16.13 7.42 12.24
N PHE A 131 14.94 7.75 12.73
CA PHE A 131 13.70 7.57 11.99
C PHE A 131 13.68 8.37 10.69
N TRP A 132 13.93 9.69 10.75
CA TRP A 132 13.91 10.57 9.59
C TRP A 132 14.98 10.20 8.55
N LEU A 133 16.23 9.93 8.98
CA LEU A 133 17.31 9.55 8.07
C LEU A 133 16.97 8.31 7.23
N ARG A 134 16.37 7.28 7.85
CA ARG A 134 15.95 6.08 7.11
C ARG A 134 14.85 6.36 6.10
N ARG A 135 13.90 7.24 6.44
CA ARG A 135 12.80 7.59 5.54
C ARG A 135 13.28 8.47 4.39
N PHE A 136 14.16 9.42 4.68
CA PHE A 136 14.84 10.23 3.67
C PHE A 136 15.59 9.35 2.67
N ALA A 137 16.47 8.45 3.16
CA ALA A 137 17.26 7.54 2.32
C ALA A 137 16.40 6.55 1.51
N ARG A 138 15.18 6.23 1.98
CA ARG A 138 14.23 5.36 1.27
C ARG A 138 13.49 6.09 0.15
N ILE A 139 13.10 7.36 0.36
CA ILE A 139 12.19 8.08 -0.54
C ILE A 139 12.92 8.97 -1.53
N TYR A 140 13.87 9.80 -1.08
CA TYR A 140 14.43 10.86 -1.90
C TYR A 140 15.17 10.40 -3.16
N PRO A 141 15.98 9.31 -3.13
CA PRO A 141 16.58 8.79 -4.37
C PRO A 141 15.54 8.38 -5.41
N VAL A 142 14.44 7.77 -4.95
CA VAL A 142 13.35 7.28 -5.80
C VAL A 142 12.52 8.43 -6.34
N LEU A 143 12.22 9.43 -5.50
CA LEU A 143 11.54 10.66 -5.89
C LEU A 143 12.35 11.43 -6.96
N LEU A 144 13.64 11.63 -6.74
CA LEU A 144 14.50 12.33 -7.70
C LEU A 144 14.51 11.61 -9.05
N ALA A 145 14.69 10.28 -9.06
CA ALA A 145 14.65 9.50 -10.29
C ALA A 145 13.27 9.56 -10.98
N ALA A 146 12.17 9.56 -10.21
CA ALA A 146 10.82 9.70 -10.76
C ALA A 146 10.60 11.08 -11.39
N LEU A 147 11.07 12.16 -10.76
CA LEU A 147 10.99 13.52 -11.31
C LEU A 147 11.81 13.68 -12.59
N LEU A 148 13.01 13.09 -12.63
CA LEU A 148 13.84 13.08 -13.85
C LEU A 148 13.18 12.28 -14.97
N LEU A 149 12.57 11.13 -14.64
CA LEU A 149 11.79 10.35 -15.60
C LEU A 149 10.58 11.15 -16.10
N THR A 150 9.81 11.79 -15.21
CA THR A 150 8.70 12.68 -15.60
C THR A 150 9.19 13.77 -16.54
N PHE A 151 10.28 14.46 -16.20
CA PHE A 151 10.86 15.49 -17.07
C PHE A 151 11.19 14.94 -18.45
N ALA A 152 11.84 13.77 -18.54
CA ALA A 152 12.20 13.16 -19.81
C ALA A 152 10.97 12.78 -20.66
N LEU A 153 9.98 12.11 -20.07
CA LEU A 153 8.78 11.66 -20.80
C LEU A 153 7.87 12.84 -21.20
N ASP A 154 7.75 13.85 -20.36
CA ASP A 154 6.97 15.05 -20.67
C ASP A 154 7.66 15.89 -21.75
N SER A 155 8.99 16.03 -21.70
CA SER A 155 9.75 16.72 -22.74
C SER A 155 9.60 16.09 -24.12
N LEU A 156 9.50 14.75 -24.18
CA LEU A 156 9.17 14.03 -25.41
C LEU A 156 7.72 14.26 -25.83
N SER A 157 6.77 14.20 -24.89
CA SER A 157 5.34 14.40 -25.16
C SER A 157 5.02 15.81 -25.68
N LEU A 158 5.73 16.83 -25.18
CA LEU A 158 5.59 18.23 -25.63
C LEU A 158 5.98 18.44 -27.10
N GLN A 159 6.77 17.53 -27.69
CA GLN A 159 7.14 17.57 -29.11
C GLN A 159 6.07 16.93 -30.02
N LEU A 160 5.00 16.37 -29.46
CA LEU A 160 3.96 15.62 -30.18
C LEU A 160 2.62 16.36 -30.13
N PRO A 161 2.39 17.39 -30.97
CA PRO A 161 1.12 18.10 -30.99
C PRO A 161 -0.04 17.22 -31.52
N PRO A 162 -1.28 17.43 -31.04
CA PRO A 162 -1.66 18.26 -29.90
C PRO A 162 -1.16 17.72 -28.55
N VAL A 163 -0.67 18.65 -27.73
CA VAL A 163 -0.13 18.37 -26.39
C VAL A 163 -1.25 17.97 -25.44
N SER A 164 -1.00 16.95 -24.63
CA SER A 164 -1.95 16.51 -23.62
C SER A 164 -2.19 17.58 -22.56
N HIS A 165 -3.46 17.89 -22.30
CA HIS A 165 -3.88 18.77 -21.20
C HIS A 165 -3.50 18.25 -19.80
N LYS A 166 -3.02 17.01 -19.69
CA LYS A 166 -2.53 16.42 -18.44
C LYS A 166 -1.14 16.92 -18.07
N ILE A 167 -0.36 17.44 -19.01
CA ILE A 167 0.97 18.00 -18.74
C ILE A 167 0.79 19.38 -18.12
N GLY A 168 1.10 19.50 -16.82
CA GLY A 168 1.12 20.77 -16.10
C GLY A 168 2.45 21.52 -16.26
N ASP A 169 2.80 22.32 -15.25
CA ASP A 169 4.04 23.09 -15.23
C ASP A 169 5.28 22.19 -15.10
N THR A 170 6.18 22.29 -16.08
CA THR A 170 7.47 21.58 -16.16
C THR A 170 8.67 22.49 -15.81
N GLY A 171 8.41 23.69 -15.28
CA GLY A 171 9.44 24.64 -14.90
C GLY A 171 10.28 24.21 -13.68
N LEU A 172 11.50 24.76 -13.60
CA LEU A 172 12.46 24.48 -12.52
C LEU A 172 11.89 24.78 -11.12
N ARG A 173 11.08 25.84 -10.97
CA ARG A 173 10.42 26.17 -9.69
C ARG A 173 9.54 25.01 -9.22
N THR A 174 8.70 24.48 -10.10
CA THR A 174 7.79 23.38 -9.79
C THR A 174 8.55 22.07 -9.56
N PHE A 175 9.65 21.84 -10.29
CA PHE A 175 10.57 20.72 -10.01
C PHE A 175 11.12 20.79 -8.58
N ILE A 176 11.62 21.95 -8.15
CA ILE A 176 12.18 22.15 -6.80
C ILE A 176 11.09 21.98 -5.73
N VAL A 177 9.90 22.54 -5.94
CA VAL A 177 8.74 22.36 -5.03
C VAL A 177 8.43 20.87 -4.84
N ASN A 178 8.43 20.09 -5.93
CA ASN A 178 8.15 18.65 -5.85
C ASN A 178 9.31 17.86 -5.24
N LEU A 179 10.56 18.24 -5.52
CA LEU A 179 11.75 17.65 -4.91
C LEU A 179 11.76 17.82 -3.39
N LEU A 180 11.32 18.98 -2.90
CA LEU A 180 11.16 19.25 -1.48
C LEU A 180 9.87 18.66 -0.88
N SER A 181 9.05 17.97 -1.68
CA SER A 181 7.77 17.38 -1.25
C SER A 181 6.80 18.44 -0.70
N LEU A 182 6.73 19.60 -1.36
CA LEU A 182 5.88 20.75 -0.99
C LEU A 182 4.72 21.01 -1.97
N GLN A 183 4.55 20.14 -2.98
CA GLN A 183 3.40 20.16 -3.87
C GLN A 183 2.10 19.97 -3.07
N GLY A 184 1.06 20.72 -3.44
CA GLY A 184 -0.20 20.86 -2.70
C GLY A 184 -0.22 22.03 -1.70
N VAL A 185 0.96 22.57 -1.33
CA VAL A 185 1.11 23.71 -0.40
C VAL A 185 1.79 24.90 -1.07
N ALA A 186 2.95 24.68 -1.70
CA ALA A 186 3.78 25.74 -2.29
C ALA A 186 3.76 25.75 -3.83
N GLY A 187 3.06 24.81 -4.44
CA GLY A 187 2.91 24.69 -5.88
C GLY A 187 2.18 23.41 -6.30
N ASN A 188 2.01 23.22 -7.60
CA ASN A 188 1.34 22.06 -8.18
C ASN A 188 2.28 20.87 -8.31
N THR A 189 1.72 19.71 -8.66
CA THR A 189 2.50 18.54 -9.06
C THR A 189 3.31 18.82 -10.32
N TYR A 190 4.51 18.24 -10.40
CA TYR A 190 5.41 18.46 -11.53
C TYR A 190 4.92 17.76 -12.82
N GLY A 191 4.79 18.55 -13.90
CA GLY A 191 4.44 18.05 -15.23
C GLY A 191 3.14 17.24 -15.24
N SER A 192 3.18 16.07 -15.87
CA SER A 192 2.06 15.12 -15.94
C SER A 192 1.88 14.27 -14.69
N ASN A 193 2.80 14.33 -13.73
CA ASN A 193 2.84 13.42 -12.59
C ASN A 193 1.93 13.89 -11.45
N GLY A 194 0.64 13.95 -11.75
CA GLY A 194 -0.41 14.30 -10.82
C GLY A 194 -0.47 13.40 -9.59
N ALA A 195 0.15 12.20 -9.57
CA ALA A 195 0.12 11.31 -8.41
C ALA A 195 1.04 11.76 -7.26
N LEU A 196 1.98 12.69 -7.50
CA LEU A 196 2.97 13.13 -6.51
C LEU A 196 2.36 13.84 -5.28
N TRP A 197 1.11 14.31 -5.34
CA TRP A 197 0.49 15.00 -4.20
C TRP A 197 0.43 14.11 -2.94
N THR A 198 0.15 12.82 -3.08
CA THR A 198 0.07 11.91 -1.92
C THR A 198 1.44 11.64 -1.30
N LEU A 199 2.51 11.70 -2.10
CA LEU A 199 3.88 11.56 -1.60
C LEU A 199 4.27 12.76 -0.73
N SER A 200 3.86 13.97 -1.11
CA SER A 200 4.02 15.17 -0.28
C SER A 200 3.39 14.97 1.09
N LEU A 201 2.15 14.47 1.13
CA LEU A 201 1.47 14.15 2.40
C LEU A 201 2.21 13.06 3.19
N GLU A 202 2.74 12.04 2.53
CA GLU A 202 3.51 10.99 3.21
C GLU A 202 4.78 11.53 3.86
N VAL A 203 5.53 12.42 3.20
CA VAL A 203 6.70 13.09 3.79
C VAL A 203 6.29 13.98 4.97
N GLN A 204 5.16 14.69 4.88
CA GLN A 204 4.61 15.47 5.99
C GLN A 204 4.21 14.58 7.19
N PHE A 205 3.59 13.41 6.95
CA PHE A 205 3.31 12.43 8.01
C PHE A 205 4.59 11.99 8.71
N TYR A 206 5.69 11.83 7.98
CA TYR A 206 6.96 11.41 8.57
C TYR A 206 7.61 12.51 9.40
N ALA A 207 7.50 13.77 8.96
CA ALA A 207 7.98 14.92 9.71
C ALA A 207 7.29 15.00 11.08
N ILE A 208 5.97 14.87 11.12
CA ILE A 208 5.19 14.99 12.36
C ILE A 208 5.21 13.73 13.24
N TYR A 209 5.49 12.55 12.67
CA TYR A 209 5.36 11.26 13.38
C TYR A 209 6.05 11.17 14.75
N PRO A 210 7.31 11.62 14.95
CA PRO A 210 7.93 11.54 16.27
C PRO A 210 7.19 12.31 17.36
N LEU A 211 6.59 13.46 17.01
CA LEU A 211 5.74 14.21 17.93
C LEU A 211 4.49 13.41 18.30
N LEU A 212 3.87 12.73 17.33
CA LEU A 212 2.68 11.90 17.56
C LEU A 212 2.99 10.69 18.40
N PHE A 213 4.15 10.08 18.19
CA PHE A 213 4.61 8.99 19.02
C PHE A 213 4.83 9.46 20.47
N ALA A 214 5.41 10.64 20.66
CA ALA A 214 5.58 11.25 21.98
C ALA A 214 4.24 11.59 22.65
N LEU A 215 3.28 12.14 21.89
CA LEU A 215 1.93 12.44 22.38
C LEU A 215 1.17 11.17 22.76
N ARG A 216 1.23 10.13 21.93
CA ARG A 216 0.66 8.80 22.20
C ARG A 216 1.18 8.20 23.49
N ARG A 217 2.44 8.45 23.87
CA ARG A 217 2.99 8.01 25.17
C ARG A 217 2.39 8.76 26.36
N ARG A 218 1.92 10.00 26.17
CA ARG A 218 1.38 10.84 27.25
C ARG A 218 -0.11 10.64 27.48
N ILE A 219 -0.89 10.62 26.40
CA ILE A 219 -2.36 10.63 26.46
C ILE A 219 -3.01 9.37 25.87
N GLY A 220 -2.21 8.41 25.39
CA GLY A 220 -2.69 7.19 24.75
C GLY A 220 -3.12 7.40 23.30
N ILE A 221 -3.16 6.30 22.52
CA ILE A 221 -3.47 6.35 21.08
C ILE A 221 -4.90 6.82 20.79
N ASN A 222 -5.87 6.45 21.62
CA ASN A 222 -7.28 6.81 21.40
C ASN A 222 -7.48 8.32 21.47
N ALA A 223 -6.85 8.99 22.45
CA ALA A 223 -6.92 10.45 22.57
C ALA A 223 -6.20 11.15 21.39
N VAL A 224 -5.07 10.61 20.92
CA VAL A 224 -4.39 11.12 19.72
C VAL A 224 -5.28 10.98 18.49
N VAL A 225 -5.90 9.82 18.27
CA VAL A 225 -6.80 9.58 17.13
C VAL A 225 -8.00 10.52 17.19
N ALA A 226 -8.60 10.72 18.37
CA ALA A 226 -9.71 11.66 18.55
C ALA A 226 -9.30 13.11 18.26
N GLY A 227 -8.14 13.55 18.75
CA GLY A 227 -7.60 14.87 18.45
C GLY A 227 -7.31 15.07 16.96
N VAL A 228 -6.74 14.06 16.29
CA VAL A 228 -6.50 14.09 14.84
C VAL A 228 -7.81 14.09 14.05
N ALA A 229 -8.83 13.35 14.49
CA ALA A 229 -10.15 13.37 13.87
C ALA A 229 -10.78 14.77 13.97
N ALA A 230 -10.67 15.43 15.12
CA ALA A 230 -11.13 16.81 15.28
C ALA A 230 -10.39 17.78 14.35
N ILE A 231 -9.05 17.69 14.29
CA ILE A 231 -8.23 18.50 13.36
C ILE A 231 -8.62 18.21 11.91
N ASN A 232 -8.91 16.97 11.56
CA ASN A 232 -9.33 16.58 10.23
C ASN A 232 -10.66 17.24 9.84
N VAL A 233 -11.65 17.27 10.74
CA VAL A 233 -12.91 17.98 10.52
C VAL A 233 -12.68 19.47 10.31
N VAL A 234 -11.84 20.11 11.13
CA VAL A 234 -11.48 21.53 10.97
C VAL A 234 -10.78 21.77 9.62
N SER A 235 -9.84 20.89 9.24
CA SER A 235 -9.12 20.93 7.96
C SER A 235 -10.06 20.86 6.75
N ALA A 236 -11.15 20.10 6.86
CA ALA A 236 -12.17 20.02 5.82
C ALA A 236 -12.80 21.39 5.52
N PHE A 237 -13.07 22.18 6.56
CA PHE A 237 -13.71 23.49 6.40
C PHE A 237 -12.72 24.62 6.05
N VAL A 238 -11.49 24.54 6.56
CA VAL A 238 -10.49 25.62 6.46
C VAL A 238 -9.52 25.46 5.30
N LEU A 239 -9.13 24.24 4.94
CA LEU A 239 -8.09 23.99 3.94
C LEU A 239 -8.66 23.37 2.67
N GLU A 240 -9.43 22.29 2.80
CA GLU A 240 -9.95 21.55 1.64
C GLU A 240 -10.92 22.42 0.82
N ARG A 241 -11.72 23.26 1.48
CA ARG A 241 -12.60 24.23 0.79
C ARG A 241 -11.85 25.25 -0.08
N HIS A 242 -10.56 25.43 0.17
CA HIS A 242 -9.68 26.36 -0.56
C HIS A 242 -8.65 25.62 -1.43
N ASP A 243 -8.85 24.33 -1.70
CA ASP A 243 -7.96 23.47 -2.50
C ASP A 243 -6.53 23.36 -1.95
N ILE A 244 -6.34 23.59 -0.65
CA ILE A 244 -5.04 23.46 0.02
C ILE A 244 -4.86 22.02 0.50
N GLN A 245 -4.01 21.27 -0.19
CA GLN A 245 -3.72 19.87 0.12
C GLN A 245 -2.66 19.77 1.21
N PHE A 246 -3.09 19.84 2.47
CA PHE A 246 -2.23 19.73 3.64
C PHE A 246 -2.43 18.41 4.39
N PHE A 247 -1.40 17.94 5.10
CA PHE A 247 -1.46 16.62 5.77
C PHE A 247 -2.67 16.48 6.70
N THR A 248 -3.10 17.54 7.37
CA THR A 248 -4.24 17.55 8.30
C THR A 248 -5.54 17.04 7.68
N SER A 249 -5.73 17.22 6.37
CA SER A 249 -6.90 16.75 5.61
C SER A 249 -6.93 15.21 5.43
N TYR A 250 -5.80 14.53 5.52
CA TYR A 250 -5.68 13.08 5.31
C TYR A 250 -5.05 12.33 6.47
N TRP A 251 -4.69 13.07 7.51
CA TRP A 251 -3.99 12.56 8.68
C TRP A 251 -4.81 11.54 9.47
N PHE A 252 -6.13 11.69 9.49
CA PHE A 252 -7.03 10.73 10.12
C PHE A 252 -6.91 9.32 9.51
N SER A 253 -6.91 9.21 8.18
CA SER A 253 -6.74 7.94 7.48
C SER A 253 -5.43 7.23 7.86
N TRP A 254 -4.34 8.00 7.95
CA TRP A 254 -3.04 7.48 8.38
C TRP A 254 -3.06 7.01 9.85
N MET A 255 -3.69 7.79 10.74
CA MET A 255 -3.81 7.45 12.16
C MET A 255 -4.66 6.22 12.44
N LEU A 256 -5.64 5.89 11.60
CA LEU A 256 -6.38 4.62 11.70
C LEU A 256 -5.45 3.41 11.57
N GLY A 257 -4.47 3.48 10.68
CA GLY A 257 -3.42 2.47 10.56
C GLY A 257 -2.57 2.34 11.82
N ALA A 258 -2.15 3.49 12.37
CA ALA A 258 -1.38 3.54 13.61
C ALA A 258 -2.18 2.98 14.81
N TRP A 259 -3.48 3.26 14.87
CA TRP A 259 -4.40 2.70 15.86
C TRP A 259 -4.50 1.17 15.76
N ILE A 260 -4.61 0.62 14.55
CA ILE A 260 -4.63 -0.84 14.35
C ILE A 260 -3.31 -1.48 14.81
N ALA A 261 -2.18 -0.82 14.56
CA ALA A 261 -0.87 -1.27 15.02
C ALA A 261 -0.79 -1.29 16.56
N ASP A 262 -1.29 -0.25 17.22
CA ASP A 262 -1.30 -0.17 18.68
C ASP A 262 -2.26 -1.17 19.32
N ALA A 263 -3.46 -1.32 18.74
CA ALA A 263 -4.41 -2.34 19.14
C ALA A 263 -3.82 -3.75 19.01
N GLN A 264 -2.99 -4.02 17.99
CA GLN A 264 -2.30 -5.31 17.88
C GLN A 264 -1.14 -5.48 18.88
N ALA A 265 -0.42 -4.40 19.21
CA ALA A 265 0.66 -4.46 20.19
C ALA A 265 0.13 -4.64 21.62
N SER A 266 -1.00 -4.02 21.94
CA SER A 266 -1.64 -4.07 23.27
C SER A 266 -2.43 -5.37 23.50
N ARG A 267 -2.72 -6.13 22.45
CA ARG A 267 -3.47 -7.39 22.59
C ARG A 267 -2.57 -8.48 23.14
N ALA A 268 -2.82 -8.87 24.38
CA ALA A 268 -2.57 -10.24 24.81
C ALA A 268 -3.19 -11.20 23.77
N SER A 269 -2.48 -12.26 23.41
CA SER A 269 -2.62 -13.08 22.20
C SER A 269 -4.00 -13.71 21.91
N ASN A 270 -5.06 -13.41 22.68
CA ASN A 270 -6.31 -14.16 22.70
C ASN A 270 -7.61 -13.35 22.55
N THR A 271 -7.56 -12.04 22.24
CA THR A 271 -8.80 -11.26 22.04
C THR A 271 -9.35 -11.44 20.62
N ARG A 272 -10.57 -12.00 20.53
CA ARG A 272 -11.27 -12.17 19.25
C ARG A 272 -11.83 -10.83 18.78
N VAL A 273 -11.54 -10.48 17.52
CA VAL A 273 -12.24 -9.38 16.84
C VAL A 273 -13.55 -9.92 16.29
N ALA A 274 -14.66 -9.27 16.60
CA ALA A 274 -15.98 -9.70 16.18
C ALA A 274 -16.17 -9.59 14.65
N GLY A 275 -17.04 -10.44 14.08
CA GLY A 275 -17.25 -10.52 12.63
C GLY A 275 -17.93 -9.30 12.02
N TRP A 276 -18.64 -8.49 12.82
CA TRP A 276 -19.36 -7.31 12.37
C TRP A 276 -18.47 -6.20 11.80
N PHE A 277 -17.16 -6.25 12.04
CA PHE A 277 -16.20 -5.36 11.37
C PHE A 277 -16.20 -5.48 9.84
N TYR A 278 -16.53 -6.65 9.27
CA TYR A 278 -16.71 -6.77 7.82
C TYR A 278 -17.99 -6.09 7.33
N TRP A 279 -19.06 -6.11 8.12
CA TRP A 279 -20.29 -5.37 7.81
C TRP A 279 -20.09 -3.86 7.90
N LEU A 280 -19.34 -3.38 8.91
CA LEU A 280 -18.90 -1.98 8.94
C LEU A 280 -18.05 -1.62 7.73
N ALA A 281 -17.10 -2.48 7.35
CA ALA A 281 -16.28 -2.23 6.18
C ALA A 281 -17.13 -2.08 4.92
N ALA A 282 -18.13 -2.94 4.73
CA ALA A 282 -19.09 -2.84 3.62
C ALA A 282 -19.94 -1.56 3.70
N ALA A 283 -20.46 -1.21 4.88
CA ALA A 283 -21.29 -0.03 5.08
C ALA A 283 -20.51 1.28 4.80
N PHE A 284 -19.31 1.42 5.37
CA PHE A 284 -18.44 2.56 5.08
C PHE A 284 -17.95 2.57 3.63
N GLY A 285 -17.71 1.39 3.03
CA GLY A 285 -17.36 1.28 1.62
C GLY A 285 -18.44 1.85 0.71
N ALA A 286 -19.69 1.44 0.95
CA ALA A 286 -20.87 1.95 0.23
C ALA A 286 -21.09 3.44 0.49
N ALA A 287 -20.97 3.89 1.75
CA ALA A 287 -21.06 5.31 2.09
C ALA A 287 -19.99 6.14 1.36
N GLY A 288 -18.76 5.62 1.22
CA GLY A 288 -17.71 6.26 0.44
C GLY A 288 -18.05 6.35 -1.05
N CYS A 289 -18.65 5.30 -1.64
CA CYS A 289 -19.10 5.34 -3.04
C CYS A 289 -20.18 6.41 -3.28
N VAL A 290 -21.11 6.58 -2.34
CA VAL A 290 -22.13 7.63 -2.39
C VAL A 290 -21.51 9.01 -2.16
N ALA A 291 -20.66 9.15 -1.14
CA ALA A 291 -19.98 10.41 -0.81
C ALA A 291 -19.10 10.91 -1.97
N PHE A 292 -18.51 10.02 -2.76
CA PHE A 292 -17.69 10.37 -3.92
C PHE A 292 -18.45 11.18 -4.97
N HIS A 293 -19.78 11.05 -5.03
CA HIS A 293 -20.62 11.89 -5.88
C HIS A 293 -20.64 13.36 -5.45
N PHE A 294 -20.50 13.63 -4.15
CA PHE A 294 -20.55 14.98 -3.57
C PHE A 294 -19.17 15.58 -3.34
N GLY A 295 -18.12 14.76 -3.25
CA GLY A 295 -16.75 15.23 -3.10
C GLY A 295 -15.77 14.12 -2.73
N GLN A 296 -14.50 14.30 -3.10
CA GLN A 296 -13.46 13.30 -2.85
C GLN A 296 -13.10 13.19 -1.36
N TYR A 297 -13.11 14.33 -0.65
CA TYR A 297 -12.69 14.39 0.74
C TYR A 297 -13.45 13.42 1.65
N ALA A 298 -14.79 13.53 1.69
CA ALA A 298 -15.62 12.66 2.52
C ALA A 298 -15.53 11.19 2.09
N ALA A 299 -15.46 10.92 0.79
CA ALA A 299 -15.28 9.58 0.26
C ALA A 299 -13.99 8.94 0.77
N PHE A 300 -12.88 9.70 0.82
CA PHE A 300 -11.60 9.20 1.29
C PHE A 300 -11.65 8.86 2.79
N GLN A 301 -12.36 9.65 3.61
CA GLN A 301 -12.53 9.33 5.03
C GLN A 301 -13.35 8.04 5.23
N PHE A 302 -14.45 7.88 4.49
CA PHE A 302 -15.26 6.67 4.56
C PHE A 302 -14.51 5.43 4.05
N TRP A 303 -13.78 5.53 2.94
CA TRP A 303 -12.97 4.41 2.46
C TRP A 303 -11.80 4.08 3.39
N ALA A 304 -11.21 5.07 4.06
CA ALA A 304 -10.21 4.83 5.09
C ALA A 304 -10.80 4.06 6.28
N LEU A 305 -11.98 4.45 6.76
CA LEU A 305 -12.72 3.72 7.81
C LEU A 305 -13.07 2.30 7.36
N ALA A 306 -13.58 2.16 6.14
CA ALA A 306 -13.94 0.88 5.55
C ALA A 306 -12.74 -0.08 5.56
N PHE A 307 -11.61 0.38 5.03
CA PHE A 307 -10.40 -0.41 4.98
C PHE A 307 -9.79 -0.64 6.37
N ALA A 308 -9.88 0.32 7.29
CA ALA A 308 -9.44 0.15 8.68
C ALA A 308 -10.24 -0.95 9.40
N CYS A 309 -11.56 -0.98 9.26
CA CYS A 309 -12.42 -2.03 9.79
C CYS A 309 -12.06 -3.40 9.20
N TYR A 310 -11.90 -3.48 7.88
CA TYR A 310 -11.45 -4.69 7.18
C TYR A 310 -10.09 -5.17 7.71
N LEU A 311 -9.09 -4.29 7.70
CA LEU A 311 -7.70 -4.62 8.07
C LEU A 311 -7.59 -5.02 9.55
N HIS A 312 -8.32 -4.34 10.43
CA HIS A 312 -8.37 -4.67 11.86
C HIS A 312 -8.86 -6.10 12.11
N LYS A 313 -9.89 -6.53 11.37
CA LYS A 313 -10.41 -7.90 11.43
C LYS A 313 -9.50 -8.89 10.72
N ALA A 314 -8.97 -8.55 9.55
CA ALA A 314 -8.13 -9.42 8.74
C ALA A 314 -6.77 -9.74 9.42
N LEU A 315 -6.22 -8.82 10.22
CA LEU A 315 -5.00 -9.02 11.00
C LEU A 315 -5.21 -9.65 12.38
N ALA A 316 -6.47 -9.85 12.80
CA ALA A 316 -6.78 -10.51 14.07
C ALA A 316 -6.27 -11.96 14.06
N PRO A 317 -5.77 -12.50 15.18
CA PRO A 317 -5.38 -13.90 15.26
C PRO A 317 -6.54 -14.79 14.80
N ARG A 318 -6.35 -15.52 13.69
CA ARG A 318 -7.27 -16.58 13.31
C ARG A 318 -7.06 -17.70 14.31
N ALA A 319 -7.94 -17.80 15.31
CA ALA A 319 -8.07 -19.05 16.03
C ALA A 319 -8.26 -20.19 15.01
N LEU A 320 -7.83 -21.40 15.33
CA LEU A 320 -7.91 -22.65 14.55
C LEU A 320 -9.31 -23.00 13.95
N ALA A 321 -10.29 -22.11 13.99
CA ALA A 321 -11.66 -22.22 13.54
C ALA A 321 -11.86 -22.21 12.00
N GLU A 322 -10.80 -22.21 11.20
CA GLU A 322 -10.89 -22.49 9.75
C GLU A 322 -10.40 -23.91 9.39
N ARG A 323 -10.25 -24.82 10.36
CA ARG A 323 -9.90 -26.24 10.11
C ARG A 323 -11.04 -27.11 9.54
N ALA A 324 -12.14 -26.53 9.09
CA ALA A 324 -13.25 -27.28 8.50
C ALA A 324 -13.90 -26.55 7.30
N ALA A 325 -13.10 -25.89 6.46
CA ALA A 325 -13.59 -25.58 5.11
C ALA A 325 -13.46 -26.86 4.27
N SER A 326 -14.57 -27.55 4.01
CA SER A 326 -14.66 -28.63 3.03
C SER A 326 -15.51 -28.19 1.83
N GLY A 327 -15.24 -28.77 0.66
CA GLY A 327 -15.97 -28.47 -0.58
C GLY A 327 -15.63 -27.11 -1.20
N ILE A 328 -16.65 -26.42 -1.73
CA ILE A 328 -16.51 -25.18 -2.50
C ILE A 328 -15.77 -24.09 -1.73
N ARG A 329 -15.94 -24.02 -0.39
CA ARG A 329 -15.28 -23.01 0.43
C ARG A 329 -13.76 -23.17 0.45
N ALA A 330 -13.25 -24.41 0.48
CA ALA A 330 -11.81 -24.67 0.38
C ALA A 330 -11.25 -24.28 -0.99
N LEU A 331 -12.02 -24.51 -2.06
CA LEU A 331 -11.66 -24.07 -3.41
C LEU A 331 -11.59 -22.54 -3.50
N LEU A 332 -12.62 -21.84 -2.99
CA LEU A 332 -12.65 -20.37 -2.97
C LEU A 332 -11.52 -19.78 -2.13
N ASP A 333 -11.23 -20.37 -0.97
CA ASP A 333 -10.11 -19.97 -0.11
C ASP A 333 -8.76 -20.23 -0.80
N GLY A 334 -8.63 -21.33 -1.55
CA GLY A 334 -7.47 -21.64 -2.37
C GLY A 334 -7.25 -20.64 -3.50
N LEU A 335 -8.30 -20.28 -4.23
CA LEU A 335 -8.27 -19.26 -5.29
C LEU A 335 -7.96 -17.87 -4.71
N ALA A 336 -8.58 -17.51 -3.59
CA ALA A 336 -8.30 -16.25 -2.89
C ALA A 336 -6.84 -16.19 -2.40
N ALA A 337 -6.32 -17.30 -1.88
CA ALA A 337 -4.92 -17.40 -1.47
C ALA A 337 -3.99 -17.26 -2.67
N ALA A 338 -4.27 -17.91 -3.80
CA ALA A 338 -3.48 -17.77 -5.03
C ALA A 338 -3.50 -16.32 -5.55
N GLY A 339 -4.68 -15.70 -5.62
CA GLY A 339 -4.83 -14.28 -5.99
C GLY A 339 -4.05 -13.35 -5.07
N SER A 340 -4.12 -13.57 -3.75
CA SER A 340 -3.36 -12.78 -2.77
C SER A 340 -1.85 -12.89 -2.98
N ARG A 341 -1.34 -14.06 -3.40
CA ARG A 341 0.09 -14.25 -3.69
C ARG A 341 0.55 -13.49 -4.91
N ILE A 342 -0.29 -13.45 -5.94
CA ILE A 342 -0.01 -12.64 -7.14
C ILE A 342 -0.01 -11.16 -6.76
N LEU A 343 -1.04 -10.69 -6.04
CA LEU A 343 -1.13 -9.31 -5.59
C LEU A 343 0.03 -8.90 -4.69
N ALA A 344 0.52 -9.79 -3.82
CA ALA A 344 1.67 -9.51 -2.97
C ALA A 344 2.94 -9.19 -3.78
N ARG A 345 3.16 -9.87 -4.93
CA ARG A 345 4.27 -9.55 -5.84
C ARG A 345 4.16 -8.14 -6.43
N PHE A 346 2.96 -7.68 -6.73
CA PHE A 346 2.72 -6.29 -7.12
C PHE A 346 2.92 -5.32 -5.94
N GLY A 347 2.72 -5.79 -4.71
CA GLY A 347 3.02 -5.06 -3.49
C GLY A 347 4.48 -4.64 -3.35
N ASP A 348 5.41 -5.50 -3.79
CA ASP A 348 6.85 -5.26 -3.69
C ASP A 348 7.29 -3.97 -4.40
N PHE A 349 6.78 -3.72 -5.60
CA PHE A 349 7.10 -2.55 -6.44
C PHE A 349 5.95 -1.54 -6.54
N SER A 350 4.96 -1.64 -5.64
CA SER A 350 3.78 -0.77 -5.62
C SER A 350 4.13 0.72 -5.57
N PHE A 351 5.20 1.07 -4.84
CA PHE A 351 5.68 2.44 -4.71
C PHE A 351 6.26 2.97 -6.04
N SER A 352 7.11 2.18 -6.69
CA SER A 352 7.61 2.48 -8.04
C SER A 352 6.47 2.65 -9.05
N LEU A 353 5.50 1.73 -9.09
CA LEU A 353 4.34 1.85 -9.98
C LEU A 353 3.58 3.15 -9.73
N TYR A 354 3.34 3.47 -8.46
CA TYR A 354 2.66 4.67 -8.06
C TYR A 354 3.37 5.95 -8.53
N LEU A 355 4.70 5.98 -8.51
CA LEU A 355 5.48 7.17 -8.86
C LEU A 355 5.58 7.46 -10.36
N ILE A 356 5.52 6.44 -11.23
CA ILE A 356 5.90 6.62 -12.63
C ILE A 356 4.79 6.33 -13.66
N HIS A 357 3.65 5.79 -13.23
CA HIS A 357 2.61 5.34 -14.18
C HIS A 357 1.99 6.48 -15.00
N LEU A 358 1.75 7.65 -14.41
CA LEU A 358 1.08 8.77 -15.08
C LEU A 358 1.88 9.33 -16.27
N PRO A 359 3.16 9.71 -16.10
CA PRO A 359 3.99 10.16 -17.23
C PRO A 359 4.10 9.13 -18.35
N ILE A 360 4.14 7.83 -18.01
CA ILE A 360 4.13 6.76 -19.02
C ILE A 360 2.81 6.76 -19.80
N PHE A 361 1.66 6.85 -19.12
CA PHE A 361 0.36 6.89 -19.80
C PHE A 361 0.20 8.12 -20.68
N VAL A 362 0.66 9.29 -20.22
CA VAL A 362 0.59 10.54 -21.00
C VAL A 362 1.47 10.47 -22.24
N LEU A 363 2.69 9.93 -22.13
CA LEU A 363 3.54 9.73 -23.30
C LEU A 363 2.93 8.74 -24.29
N LEU A 364 2.42 7.60 -23.83
CA LEU A 364 1.77 6.61 -24.70
C LEU A 364 0.54 7.20 -25.41
N SER A 365 -0.26 8.00 -24.70
CA SER A 365 -1.42 8.71 -25.27
C SER A 365 -1.00 9.74 -26.33
N SER A 366 0.04 10.52 -26.03
CA SER A 366 0.58 11.53 -26.96
C SER A 366 1.16 10.86 -28.22
N TRP A 367 1.85 9.73 -28.07
CA TRP A 367 2.51 9.02 -29.16
C TRP A 367 1.54 8.23 -30.05
N LEU A 368 0.64 7.44 -29.46
CA LEU A 368 -0.22 6.51 -30.21
C LEU A 368 -1.50 7.16 -30.71
N PHE A 369 -2.05 8.11 -29.94
CA PHE A 369 -3.37 8.69 -30.22
C PHE A 369 -3.35 10.21 -30.25
N ARG A 370 -2.17 10.85 -30.27
CA ARG A 370 -2.07 12.31 -30.30
C ARG A 370 -2.89 12.96 -29.19
N SER A 371 -2.81 12.39 -27.99
CA SER A 371 -3.53 12.85 -26.79
C SER A 371 -5.06 12.80 -26.88
N SER A 372 -5.64 12.14 -27.89
CA SER A 372 -7.09 12.01 -28.04
C SER A 372 -7.65 10.87 -27.18
N LEU A 373 -8.84 11.09 -26.61
CA LEU A 373 -9.57 10.07 -25.86
C LEU A 373 -10.16 9.03 -26.80
N GLN A 374 -10.03 7.77 -26.42
CA GLN A 374 -10.46 6.63 -27.21
C GLN A 374 -11.81 6.10 -26.76
N MET A 375 -12.66 5.72 -27.72
CA MET A 375 -13.90 4.99 -27.44
C MET A 375 -13.63 3.56 -26.98
N SER A 376 -12.63 2.92 -27.59
CA SER A 376 -12.20 1.57 -27.24
C SER A 376 -11.52 1.55 -25.87
N ILE A 377 -11.82 0.54 -25.05
CA ILE A 377 -11.19 0.32 -23.75
C ILE A 377 -9.83 -0.40 -23.86
N TRP A 378 -9.55 -1.07 -24.99
CA TRP A 378 -8.32 -1.88 -25.15
C TRP A 378 -7.01 -1.10 -24.96
N PRO A 379 -6.88 0.17 -25.39
CA PRO A 379 -5.72 1.00 -25.09
C PRO A 379 -5.38 1.09 -23.60
N SER A 380 -6.36 1.16 -22.69
CA SER A 380 -6.07 1.26 -21.25
C SER A 380 -5.42 -0.02 -20.70
N PHE A 381 -5.81 -1.19 -21.21
CA PHE A 381 -5.15 -2.44 -20.86
C PHE A 381 -3.73 -2.51 -21.44
N ALA A 382 -3.55 -2.11 -22.70
CA ALA A 382 -2.23 -2.07 -23.34
C ALA A 382 -1.25 -1.17 -22.58
N TYR A 383 -1.72 -0.03 -22.07
CA TYR A 383 -0.88 0.91 -21.33
C TYR A 383 -0.45 0.34 -19.97
N MET A 384 -1.33 -0.40 -19.29
CA MET A 384 -0.95 -1.13 -18.08
C MET A 384 0.11 -2.19 -18.34
N LEU A 385 0.04 -2.88 -19.50
CA LEU A 385 1.06 -3.85 -19.91
C LEU A 385 2.44 -3.21 -20.16
N VAL A 386 2.52 -1.89 -20.36
CA VAL A 386 3.79 -1.15 -20.44
C VAL A 386 4.20 -0.60 -19.08
N ALA A 387 3.28 0.05 -18.36
CA ALA A 387 3.60 0.72 -17.10
C ALA A 387 3.99 -0.25 -15.98
N VAL A 388 3.36 -1.43 -15.90
CA VAL A 388 3.66 -2.44 -14.87
C VAL A 388 5.09 -2.99 -15.00
N PRO A 389 5.54 -3.48 -16.18
CA PRO A 389 6.93 -3.88 -16.37
C PRO A 389 7.92 -2.72 -16.17
N ALA A 390 7.61 -1.52 -16.66
CA ALA A 390 8.45 -0.35 -16.46
C ALA A 390 8.64 -0.04 -14.96
N ALA A 391 7.57 -0.13 -14.18
CA ALA A 391 7.61 0.03 -12.72
C ALA A 391 8.43 -1.05 -12.03
N TRP A 392 8.35 -2.29 -12.49
CA TRP A 392 9.18 -3.37 -11.96
C TRP A 392 10.67 -3.13 -12.25
N VAL A 393 11.02 -2.67 -13.46
CA VAL A 393 12.41 -2.30 -13.79
C VAL A 393 12.88 -1.13 -12.92
N PHE A 394 12.07 -0.08 -12.80
CA PHE A 394 12.37 1.07 -11.95
C PHE A 394 12.57 0.66 -10.48
N TYR A 395 11.75 -0.26 -9.97
CA TYR A 395 11.92 -0.84 -8.64
C TYR A 395 13.28 -1.54 -8.48
N ARG A 396 13.68 -2.36 -9.45
CA ARG A 396 14.94 -3.10 -9.39
C ARG A 396 16.16 -2.18 -9.45
N VAL A 397 16.10 -1.13 -10.27
CA VAL A 397 17.23 -0.23 -10.56
C VAL A 397 17.35 0.90 -9.53
N VAL A 398 16.23 1.40 -9.00
CA VAL A 398 16.20 2.62 -8.16
C VAL A 398 15.70 2.33 -6.75
N GLU A 399 14.48 1.80 -6.62
CA GLU A 399 13.84 1.63 -5.30
C GLU A 399 14.57 0.61 -4.43
N LEU A 400 14.91 -0.56 -4.97
CA LEU A 400 15.56 -1.63 -4.22
C LEU A 400 16.95 -1.23 -3.70
N PRO A 401 17.82 -0.57 -4.48
CA PRO A 401 19.04 0.03 -3.94
C PRO A 401 18.78 1.06 -2.84
N ALA A 402 17.79 1.95 -3.01
CA ALA A 402 17.42 2.93 -1.97
C ALA A 402 16.94 2.25 -0.68
N MET A 403 16.18 1.16 -0.79
CA MET A 403 15.76 0.33 0.35
C MET A 403 16.95 -0.32 1.07
N LYS A 404 17.91 -0.87 0.31
CA LYS A 404 19.14 -1.45 0.87
C LYS A 404 19.99 -0.39 1.58
N TRP A 405 20.11 0.80 0.98
CA TRP A 405 20.81 1.93 1.58
C TRP A 405 20.13 2.38 2.88
N SER A 406 18.80 2.53 2.89
CA SER A 406 18.02 2.82 4.10
C SER A 406 18.21 1.75 5.19
N ALA A 407 18.29 0.48 4.82
CA ALA A 407 18.53 -0.62 5.75
C ALA A 407 19.93 -0.61 6.37
N SER A 408 20.95 -0.08 5.68
CA SER A 408 22.33 -0.01 6.19
C SER A 408 22.46 0.78 7.49
N PHE A 409 21.57 1.76 7.71
CA PHE A 409 21.52 2.52 8.96
C PHE A 409 21.16 1.64 10.18
N LYS A 410 20.50 0.50 9.98
CA LYS A 410 20.06 -0.40 11.07
C LYS A 410 21.23 -0.99 11.89
N SER A 411 22.44 -1.08 11.34
CA SER A 411 23.55 -1.82 11.97
C SER A 411 24.34 -1.05 13.04
N ARG A 412 24.24 0.29 13.13
CA ARG A 412 25.10 1.07 14.05
C ARG A 412 24.61 1.18 15.51
N SER A 413 23.36 0.83 15.82
CA SER A 413 22.84 0.97 17.20
C SER A 413 23.02 -0.28 18.09
N VAL A 414 23.26 -1.46 17.51
CA VAL A 414 23.37 -2.72 18.27
C VAL A 414 24.82 -3.01 18.70
N SER A 415 25.82 -2.57 17.94
CA SER A 415 27.23 -2.75 18.35
C SER A 415 27.67 -1.82 19.48
N ALA A 416 27.09 -0.62 19.59
CA ALA A 416 27.43 0.31 20.68
C ALA A 416 26.92 -0.18 22.05
N ALA A 417 25.80 -0.91 22.09
CA ALA A 417 25.25 -1.46 23.33
C ALA A 417 25.92 -2.77 23.79
N ARG A 418 26.73 -3.41 22.94
CA ARG A 418 27.49 -4.64 23.29
C ARG A 418 28.96 -4.38 23.66
N LEU A 419 29.45 -3.15 23.50
CA LEU A 419 30.81 -2.77 23.85
C LEU A 419 30.89 -2.02 25.19
N THR A 420 29.76 -1.86 25.88
CA THR A 420 29.66 -1.25 27.22
C THR A 420 29.08 -2.21 28.26
N GLN A 421 29.17 -3.52 28.04
CA GLN A 421 28.92 -4.54 29.07
C GLN A 421 30.19 -5.34 29.34
#